data_AF-A0A2M7W1B1-F1
#
_entry.id   AF-A0A2M7W1B1-F1
#
_cell.length_a   1.000
_cell.length_b   1.000
_cell.length_c   1.000
_cell.angle_alpha   90.00
_cell.angle_beta   90.00
_cell.angle_gamma   90.00
#
_symmetry.space_group_name_H-M   'P 1'
#
loop_
_entity.id
_entity.type
_entity.pdbx_description
1 polymer ?
#
loop_
_entity_poly.entity_id
_entity_poly.type
_entity_poly.pdbx_seq_one_letter_code
_entity_poly.pdbx_strand_id
1 'polypeptide(L)'
;MLKSLPAIILIAACVILSVNALKSISESYSVSSVYQLRKKQTEKQYLEVIKKKNELDYINSPFFVEKQLRESLNYYRKGEKLLVFTQPPAEVSTNKTAETTATPLQQWLDFFRDGIRDPL
;
A
#
# COMPACT_ATOMS: atom_id res chain seq x y z
N MET A 1 63.44 13.57 -31.71
CA MET A 1 62.01 13.21 -31.54
C MET A 1 61.74 12.03 -30.60
N LEU A 2 62.72 11.16 -30.25
CA LEU A 2 62.47 9.99 -29.39
C LEU A 2 62.24 10.27 -27.89
N LYS A 3 62.55 11.46 -27.36
CA LYS A 3 62.45 11.75 -25.91
C LYS A 3 61.01 11.92 -25.40
N SER A 4 60.04 12.21 -26.27
CA SER A 4 58.63 12.41 -25.90
C SER A 4 57.79 11.13 -25.95
N LEU A 5 58.24 10.09 -26.66
CA LEU A 5 57.59 8.78 -26.73
C LEU A 5 57.31 8.14 -25.35
N PRO A 6 58.29 8.07 -24.41
CA PRO A 6 58.02 7.51 -23.08
C PRO A 6 57.04 8.36 -22.28
N ALA A 7 57.05 9.68 -22.44
CA ALA A 7 56.11 10.58 -21.78
C ALA A 7 54.67 10.38 -22.29
N ILE A 8 54.49 10.20 -23.60
CA ILE A 8 53.17 9.94 -24.22
C ILE A 8 52.62 8.59 -23.75
N ILE A 9 53.46 7.55 -23.68
CA ILE A 9 53.05 6.23 -23.19
C ILE A 9 52.63 6.29 -21.72
N LEU A 10 53.38 7.05 -20.90
CA LEU A 10 53.08 7.21 -19.48
C LEU A 10 51.75 7.96 -19.25
N ILE A 11 51.50 9.02 -20.03
CA ILE A 11 50.22 9.73 -20.01
C ILE A 11 49.07 8.80 -20.43
N ALA A 12 49.24 8.03 -21.52
CA ALA A 12 48.23 7.09 -21.97
C ALA A 12 47.93 6.00 -20.92
N ALA A 13 48.96 5.46 -20.26
CA ALA A 13 48.80 4.50 -19.17
C ALA A 13 48.05 5.10 -17.97
N CYS A 14 48.39 6.33 -17.57
CA CYS A 14 47.67 7.05 -16.51
C CYS A 14 46.19 7.26 -16.84
N VAL A 15 45.87 7.62 -18.09
CA VAL A 15 44.47 7.81 -18.54
C VAL A 15 43.70 6.49 -18.49
N ILE A 16 44.27 5.40 -18.99
CA ILE A 16 43.64 4.07 -18.97
C ILE A 16 43.39 3.62 -17.52
N LEU A 17 44.37 3.78 -16.64
CA LEU A 17 44.22 3.44 -15.21
C LEU A 17 43.14 4.28 -14.53
N SER A 18 43.05 5.58 -14.85
CA SER A 18 42.03 6.47 -14.28
C SER A 18 40.62 6.07 -14.71
N VAL A 19 40.43 5.73 -15.99
CA VAL A 19 39.13 5.26 -16.51
C VAL A 19 38.72 3.94 -15.85
N ASN A 20 39.65 3.00 -15.71
CA ASN A 20 39.39 1.73 -15.03
C ASN A 20 39.08 1.92 -13.54
N ALA A 21 39.77 2.84 -12.85
CA ALA A 21 39.49 3.18 -11.47
C ALA A 21 38.10 3.80 -11.31
N LEU A 22 37.71 4.74 -12.18
CA LEU A 22 36.36 5.32 -12.17
C LEU A 22 35.27 4.27 -12.38
N LYS A 23 35.48 3.35 -13.32
CA LYS A 23 34.53 2.26 -13.59
C LYS A 23 34.37 1.33 -12.38
N SER A 24 35.48 0.95 -11.75
CA SER A 24 35.48 0.10 -10.55
C SER A 24 34.76 0.76 -9.36
N ILE A 25 34.98 2.06 -9.17
CA ILE A 25 34.32 2.83 -8.12
C ILE A 25 32.81 2.89 -8.40
N SER A 26 32.42 3.18 -9.63
CA SER A 26 31.01 3.22 -10.06
C SER A 26 30.30 1.89 -9.81
N GLU A 27 30.88 0.78 -10.25
CA GLU A 27 30.33 -0.57 -10.03
C GLU A 27 30.18 -0.89 -8.53
N SER A 28 31.15 -0.49 -7.70
CA SER A 28 31.08 -0.70 -6.25
C SER A 28 29.92 0.06 -5.60
N TYR A 29 29.68 1.32 -6.00
CA TYR A 29 28.54 2.10 -5.53
C TYR A 29 27.20 1.54 -6.02
N SER A 30 27.13 1.08 -7.28
CA SER A 30 25.95 0.41 -7.81
C SER A 30 25.62 -0.88 -7.05
N VAL A 31 26.61 -1.73 -6.77
CA VAL A 31 26.41 -2.96 -6.00
C VAL A 31 25.94 -2.67 -4.57
N SER A 32 26.54 -1.67 -3.91
CA SER A 32 26.12 -1.25 -2.58
C SER A 32 24.67 -0.74 -2.54
N SER A 33 24.28 0.07 -3.52
CA SER A 33 22.89 0.58 -3.60
C SER A 33 21.87 -0.53 -3.86
N VAL A 34 22.19 -1.49 -4.74
CA VAL A 34 21.34 -2.68 -5.00
C VAL A 34 21.23 -3.54 -3.73
N TYR A 35 22.32 -3.75 -3.00
CA TYR A 35 22.30 -4.51 -1.75
C TYR A 35 21.42 -3.83 -0.69
N GLN A 36 21.54 -2.50 -0.53
CA GLN A 36 20.72 -1.72 0.39
C GLN A 36 19.23 -1.77 0.00
N LEU A 37 18.91 -1.68 -1.30
CA LEU A 37 17.55 -1.81 -1.80
C LEU A 37 16.95 -3.18 -1.49
N ARG A 38 17.69 -4.27 -1.79
CA ARG A 38 17.25 -5.63 -1.48
C ARG A 38 17.06 -5.84 0.02
N LYS A 39 18.01 -5.37 0.84
CA LYS A 39 17.91 -5.46 2.30
C LYS A 39 16.63 -4.78 2.82
N LYS A 40 16.34 -3.56 2.37
CA LYS A 40 15.11 -2.84 2.73
C LYS A 40 13.84 -3.55 2.28
N GLN A 41 13.85 -4.17 1.09
CA GLN A 41 12.71 -4.96 0.61
C GLN A 41 12.48 -6.20 1.47
N THR A 42 13.54 -6.92 1.81
CA THR A 42 13.46 -8.11 2.68
C THR A 42 12.96 -7.75 4.09
N GLU A 43 13.44 -6.63 4.66
CA GLU A 43 12.96 -6.15 5.96
C GLU A 43 11.46 -5.82 5.94
N LYS A 44 10.98 -5.14 4.88
CA LYS A 44 9.55 -4.85 4.70
C LYS A 44 8.71 -6.12 4.60
N GLN A 45 9.14 -7.07 3.76
CA GLN A 45 8.44 -8.35 3.60
C GLN A 45 8.38 -9.14 4.91
N TYR A 46 9.48 -9.15 5.67
CA TYR A 46 9.52 -9.81 6.98
C TYR A 46 8.51 -9.21 7.96
N LEU A 47 8.42 -7.88 8.04
CA LEU A 47 7.43 -7.19 8.87
C LEU A 47 6.00 -7.49 8.44
N GLU A 48 5.71 -7.53 7.13
CA GLU A 48 4.40 -7.90 6.61
C GLU A 48 4.03 -9.34 6.95
N VAL A 49 4.97 -10.28 6.87
CA VAL A 49 4.76 -11.68 7.25
C VAL A 49 4.45 -11.80 8.74
N ILE A 50 5.17 -11.09 9.61
CA ILE A 50 4.87 -11.06 11.05
C ILE A 50 3.46 -10.52 11.30
N LYS A 51 3.11 -9.40 10.64
CA LYS A 51 1.78 -8.80 10.79
C LYS A 51 0.67 -9.79 10.41
N LYS A 52 0.79 -10.43 9.24
CA LYS A 52 -0.18 -11.43 8.79
C LYS A 52 -0.24 -12.64 9.71
N LYS A 53 0.90 -13.08 10.26
CA LYS A 53 0.93 -14.16 11.24
C LYS A 53 0.16 -13.78 12.51
N ASN A 54 0.37 -12.57 13.04
CA ASN A 54 -0.36 -12.10 14.22
C ASN A 54 -1.87 -11.97 13.96
N GLU A 55 -2.26 -11.52 12.78
CA GLU A 55 -3.68 -11.47 12.36
C GLU A 55 -4.28 -12.87 12.28
N LEU A 56 -3.54 -13.83 11.73
CA LEU A 56 -3.97 -15.23 11.66
C LEU A 56 -4.09 -15.87 13.05
N ASP A 57 -3.12 -15.62 13.93
CA ASP A 57 -3.14 -16.09 15.31
C ASP A 57 -4.33 -15.47 16.08
N TYR A 58 -4.67 -14.21 15.80
CA TYR A 58 -5.86 -13.56 16.36
C TYR A 58 -7.16 -14.21 15.85
N ILE A 59 -7.29 -14.46 14.55
CA ILE A 59 -8.48 -15.11 13.98
C ILE A 59 -8.67 -16.53 14.53
N ASN A 60 -7.57 -17.27 14.71
CA ASN A 60 -7.60 -18.60 15.30
C ASN A 60 -7.82 -18.59 16.82
N SER A 61 -7.80 -17.42 17.46
CA SER A 61 -8.00 -17.32 18.90
C SER A 61 -9.47 -17.59 19.28
N PRO A 62 -9.74 -18.23 20.43
CA PRO A 62 -11.10 -18.43 20.92
C PRO A 62 -11.87 -17.12 21.12
N PHE A 63 -11.15 -16.04 21.39
CA PHE A 63 -11.71 -14.70 21.56
C PHE A 63 -12.35 -14.17 20.27
N PHE A 64 -11.73 -14.43 19.11
CA PHE A 64 -12.29 -14.00 17.83
C PHE A 64 -13.62 -14.70 17.53
N VAL A 65 -13.69 -16.00 17.79
CA VAL A 65 -14.93 -16.79 17.63
C VAL A 65 -16.03 -16.27 18.56
N GLU A 66 -15.70 -15.99 19.82
CA GLU A 66 -16.65 -15.41 20.77
C GLU A 66 -17.12 -14.01 20.35
N LYS A 67 -16.20 -13.17 19.85
CA LYS A 67 -16.53 -11.84 19.33
C LYS A 67 -17.50 -11.93 18.15
N GLN A 68 -17.20 -12.80 17.17
CA GLN A 68 -18.08 -13.04 16.02
C GLN A 68 -19.45 -13.57 16.45
N LEU A 69 -19.51 -14.51 17.41
CA LEU A 69 -20.77 -15.02 17.97
C LEU A 69 -21.59 -13.91 18.65
N ARG A 70 -20.94 -13.03 19.42
CA ARG A 70 -21.59 -11.89 20.08
C ARG A 70 -22.11 -10.87 19.07
N GLU A 71 -21.32 -10.52 18.05
CA GLU A 71 -21.67 -9.49 17.06
C GLU A 71 -22.69 -9.97 16.04
N SER A 72 -22.55 -11.20 15.51
CA SER A 72 -23.41 -11.70 14.43
C SER A 72 -24.67 -12.42 14.92
N LEU A 73 -24.56 -13.17 16.02
CA LEU A 73 -25.61 -14.03 16.52
C LEU A 73 -26.23 -13.52 17.82
N ASN A 74 -25.80 -12.36 18.33
CA ASN A 74 -26.22 -11.84 19.63
C ASN A 74 -26.12 -12.93 20.71
N TYR A 75 -25.04 -13.72 20.65
CA TYR A 75 -24.82 -14.82 21.58
C TYR A 75 -24.23 -14.26 22.88
N TYR A 76 -24.83 -14.62 24.02
CA TYR A 76 -24.39 -14.17 25.35
C TYR A 76 -24.16 -15.36 26.27
N ARG A 77 -23.21 -15.23 27.19
CA ARG A 77 -22.94 -16.28 28.17
C ARG A 77 -24.08 -16.34 29.19
N LYS A 78 -24.31 -17.53 29.73
CA LYS A 78 -25.35 -17.77 30.74
C LYS A 78 -25.08 -16.89 31.97
N GLY A 79 -26.00 -15.94 32.24
CA GLY A 79 -25.90 -14.98 33.35
C GLY A 79 -25.65 -13.53 32.93
N GLU A 80 -25.35 -13.27 31.66
CA GLU A 80 -25.23 -11.90 31.12
C GLU A 80 -26.62 -11.31 30.81
N LYS A 81 -26.80 -10.00 31.04
CA LYS A 81 -28.03 -9.27 30.71
C LYS A 81 -27.85 -8.52 29.41
N LEU A 82 -28.73 -8.77 28.44
CA LEU A 82 -28.77 -8.07 27.16
C LEU A 82 -29.60 -6.78 27.30
N LEU A 83 -29.02 -5.64 26.95
CA LEU A 83 -29.75 -4.38 26.81
C LEU A 83 -29.96 -4.09 25.33
N VAL A 84 -31.15 -4.41 24.81
CA VAL A 84 -31.54 -4.05 23.45
C VAL A 84 -32.12 -2.65 23.47
N PHE A 85 -31.36 -1.67 23.00
CA PHE A 85 -31.88 -0.33 22.75
C PHE A 85 -32.58 -0.35 21.39
N THR A 86 -33.87 -0.70 21.37
CA THR A 86 -34.69 -0.41 20.19
C THR A 86 -34.86 1.10 20.13
N GLN A 87 -34.30 1.76 19.11
CA GLN A 87 -34.75 3.09 18.78
C GLN A 87 -36.26 3.00 18.53
N PRO A 88 -37.09 3.89 19.11
CA PRO A 88 -38.49 3.96 18.72
C PRO A 88 -38.51 4.09 17.18
N PRO A 89 -39.46 3.44 16.49
CA PRO A 89 -39.57 3.60 15.05
C PRO A 89 -39.57 5.10 14.79
N ALA A 90 -38.55 5.58 14.07
CA ALA A 90 -38.51 6.97 13.67
C ALA A 90 -39.87 7.24 13.04
N GLU A 91 -40.63 8.18 13.59
CA GLU A 91 -41.83 8.66 12.94
C GLU A 91 -41.39 8.99 11.53
N VAL A 92 -41.82 8.17 10.58
CA VAL A 92 -41.57 8.41 9.17
C VAL A 92 -42.41 9.64 8.90
N SER A 93 -41.81 10.82 9.10
CA SER A 93 -42.34 12.07 8.61
C SER A 93 -42.46 11.85 7.12
N THR A 94 -43.68 11.58 6.66
CA THR A 94 -44.09 11.64 5.27
C THR A 94 -44.02 13.09 4.80
N ASN A 95 -42.85 13.71 4.90
CA ASN A 95 -42.42 14.65 3.90
C ASN A 95 -41.99 13.77 2.72
N LYS A 96 -43.00 13.49 1.90
CA LYS A 96 -42.85 12.99 0.54
C LYS A 96 -42.08 14.05 -0.23
N THR A 97 -40.76 14.12 0.00
CA THR A 97 -39.84 14.74 -0.95
C THR A 97 -40.09 13.96 -2.22
N ALA A 98 -40.70 14.61 -3.21
CA ALA A 98 -40.89 14.02 -4.51
C ALA A 98 -39.51 13.66 -5.04
N GLU A 99 -39.12 12.40 -4.86
CA GLU A 99 -38.06 11.78 -5.65
C GLU A 99 -38.52 11.97 -7.08
N THR A 100 -37.90 12.94 -7.74
CA THR A 100 -38.02 13.07 -9.17
C THR A 100 -37.35 11.81 -9.70
N THR A 101 -38.15 10.81 -10.04
CA THR A 101 -37.71 9.59 -10.73
C THR A 101 -37.07 10.04 -12.04
N ALA A 102 -35.77 10.33 -11.98
CA ALA A 102 -34.98 10.61 -13.15
C ALA A 102 -35.03 9.36 -14.03
N THR A 103 -35.39 9.55 -15.29
CA THR A 103 -35.39 8.44 -16.25
C THR A 103 -33.95 7.92 -16.40
N PRO A 104 -33.74 6.64 -16.74
CA PRO A 104 -32.39 6.07 -16.89
C PRO A 104 -31.47 6.88 -17.82
N LEU A 105 -32.05 7.60 -18.77
CA LEU A 105 -31.35 8.47 -19.71
C LEU A 105 -30.77 9.74 -19.03
N GLN A 106 -31.47 10.31 -18.05
CA GLN A 106 -30.97 11.45 -17.26
C GLN A 106 -29.81 11.04 -16.35
N GLN A 107 -29.91 9.87 -15.72
CA GLN A 107 -28.81 9.32 -14.90
C GLN A 107 -27.55 9.05 -15.74
N TRP A 108 -27.71 8.58 -16.97
CA TRP A 108 -26.59 8.36 -17.90
C TRP A 108 -25.91 9.66 -18.30
N LEU A 109 -26.69 10.71 -18.59
CA LEU A 109 -26.15 12.04 -18.94
C LEU A 109 -25.41 12.70 -17.77
N ASP A 110 -25.91 12.58 -16.54
CA ASP A 110 -25.24 13.12 -15.36
C ASP A 110 -23.88 12.43 -15.10
N PHE A 111 -23.77 11.13 -15.39
CA PHE A 111 -22.51 10.39 -15.27
C PHE A 111 -21.41 10.97 -16.19
N PHE A 112 -21.77 11.38 -17.41
CA PHE A 112 -20.84 12.03 -18.33
C PHE A 112 -20.60 13.50 -17.99
N ARG A 113 -21.59 14.20 -17.41
CA ARG A 113 -21.44 15.59 -16.98
C ARG A 113 -20.45 15.70 -15.81
N ASP A 114 -20.52 14.79 -14.85
CA ASP A 114 -19.63 14.80 -13.68
C ASP A 114 -18.23 14.26 -14.05
N GLY A 115 -18.12 13.34 -15.02
CA GLY A 115 -16.84 12.87 -15.56
C GLY A 115 -16.03 13.92 -16.37
N ILE A 116 -16.65 15.04 -16.77
CA ILE A 116 -15.97 16.17 -17.43
C ILE A 116 -15.46 17.20 -16.41
N ARG A 117 -15.94 17.17 -15.17
CA ARG A 117 -15.58 18.13 -14.11
C ARG A 117 -14.33 17.75 -13.31
N ASP A 118 -13.89 16.50 -13.38
CA ASP A 118 -12.61 16.05 -12.84
C ASP A 118 -11.63 15.67 -13.97
N PRO A 119 -10.95 16.65 -14.59
CA PRO A 119 -9.79 16.36 -15.41
C PRO A 119 -8.60 16.02 -14.50
N LEU A 120 -8.17 14.76 -14.50
CA LEU A 120 -6.77 14.40 -14.28
C LEU A 120 -5.95 14.73 -15.53
#